data_AF-A0A818KUB9-F1
#
_entry.id   AF-A0A818KUB9-F1
#
_cell.length_a   1.000
_cell.length_b   1.000
_cell.length_c   1.000
_cell.angle_alpha   90.00
_cell.angle_beta   90.00
_cell.angle_gamma   90.00
#
_symmetry.space_group_name_H-M   'P 1'
#
loop_
_entity.id
_entity.type
_entity.pdbx_description
1 polymer ?
#
loop_
_entity_poly.entity_id
_entity_poly.type
_entity_poly.pdbx_seq_one_letter_code
_entity_poly.pdbx_strand_id
1 'polypeptide(L)'
;MSNNGNTNDRNTSNNNTKTMKFNLNKSVQVTKVFVRENQRLTKNDSIFSMVDTHNPDGKKELFLSSILGTITKLYIHEWDILSYGSIILEYEECLHTITFKNLCCDCGANLNQLKDKIETISSGNGISDPSGDSSLSSLSATMRPVTTVSMEHTVPELRITPEEAEKYSIEERDRLLRERKLDLLVDLDQTLLHTTNSSHYYPYSPDVIAYQLNTQSSQTFYTKLRPGVKEFLTNLLPYYQFHIVTFGERLYAHTMAKLIDPNKTFFYHRILSRNECFDPTRKTANLGALFPCGDSMVCIIDDREDVWNYAKNLVHVKPYVWFKDVGDINDIHLPSPPIPSEQLIPPISEKEFEEQLENSEHIVDERMEMDSNALIERTTEEGYQNAIHRGEKRKFDNDNSTNENVEEDEANKKLKEQNDNNNE
;
A
#
# COMPACT_ATOMS: atom_id res chain seq x y z
N MET A 1 9.12 53.97 -9.15
CA MET A 1 9.23 53.15 -10.38
C MET A 1 9.27 51.70 -9.92
N SER A 2 8.12 51.17 -9.53
CA SER A 2 7.22 50.34 -10.36
C SER A 2 7.51 48.87 -10.12
N ASN A 3 6.70 48.29 -9.22
CA ASN A 3 6.47 46.87 -9.05
C ASN A 3 6.17 46.19 -10.39
N ASN A 4 6.67 44.96 -10.57
CA ASN A 4 5.98 43.93 -11.33
C ASN A 4 6.38 42.56 -10.77
N GLY A 5 5.58 42.10 -9.80
CA GLY A 5 5.52 40.69 -9.44
C GLY A 5 4.75 39.96 -10.54
N ASN A 6 5.39 38.97 -11.14
CA ASN A 6 4.76 38.08 -12.11
C ASN A 6 4.59 36.72 -11.44
N THR A 7 3.50 36.59 -10.68
CA THR A 7 2.99 35.31 -10.20
C THR A 7 2.40 34.58 -11.41
N ASN A 8 3.19 33.68 -11.99
CA ASN A 8 2.68 32.72 -12.96
C ASN A 8 1.89 31.64 -12.20
N ASP A 9 0.65 31.96 -11.84
CA ASP A 9 -0.38 30.95 -11.58
C ASP A 9 -0.67 30.24 -12.90
N ARG A 10 0.06 29.16 -13.16
CA ARG A 10 -0.33 28.18 -14.18
C ARG A 10 -1.49 27.36 -13.61
N ASN A 11 -2.68 27.95 -13.65
CA ASN A 11 -3.92 27.19 -13.72
C ASN A 11 -3.91 26.41 -15.04
N THR A 12 -3.38 25.20 -15.02
CA THR A 12 -3.68 24.19 -16.05
C THR A 12 -5.10 23.72 -15.82
N SER A 13 -6.08 24.46 -16.36
CA SER A 13 -7.44 23.98 -16.54
C SER A 13 -7.41 22.80 -17.51
N ASN A 14 -7.30 21.59 -16.98
CA ASN A 14 -7.58 20.37 -17.72
C ASN A 14 -9.07 20.37 -18.05
N ASN A 15 -9.44 20.83 -19.24
CA ASN A 15 -10.81 20.79 -19.75
C ASN A 15 -11.20 19.34 -20.11
N ASN A 16 -11.33 18.47 -19.10
CA ASN A 16 -11.82 17.09 -19.27
C ASN A 16 -13.31 16.95 -18.89
N THR A 17 -13.99 18.07 -18.72
CA THR A 17 -15.40 18.15 -18.35
C THR A 17 -16.29 17.77 -19.53
N LYS A 18 -17.15 16.77 -19.32
CA LYS A 18 -18.18 16.30 -20.27
C LYS A 18 -19.57 16.67 -19.78
N THR A 19 -20.55 16.64 -20.69
CA THR A 19 -21.94 16.99 -20.38
C THR A 19 -22.86 15.80 -20.60
N MET A 20 -23.70 15.48 -19.61
CA MET A 20 -24.79 14.51 -19.75
C MET A 20 -26.06 15.23 -20.19
N LYS A 21 -26.70 14.70 -21.23
CA LYS A 21 -27.97 15.21 -21.76
C LYS A 21 -29.08 14.18 -21.61
N PHE A 22 -30.30 14.67 -21.40
CA PHE A 22 -31.50 13.85 -21.42
C PHE A 22 -31.74 13.29 -22.81
N ASN A 23 -31.88 11.98 -22.93
CA ASN A 23 -31.86 11.25 -24.20
C ASN A 23 -33.17 10.53 -24.52
N LEU A 24 -34.23 10.70 -23.70
CA LEU A 24 -35.53 10.09 -23.97
C LEU A 24 -36.36 10.99 -24.88
N ASN A 25 -37.03 10.38 -25.87
CA ASN A 25 -37.92 11.08 -26.81
C ASN A 25 -39.31 11.35 -26.19
N LYS A 26 -39.34 11.95 -24.99
CA LYS A 26 -40.56 12.37 -24.30
C LYS A 26 -40.30 13.61 -23.43
N SER A 27 -41.36 14.34 -23.10
CA SER A 27 -41.30 15.46 -22.17
C SER A 27 -41.64 14.96 -20.76
N VAL A 28 -40.70 15.11 -19.83
CA VAL A 28 -40.84 14.59 -18.46
C VAL A 28 -40.70 15.69 -17.44
N GLN A 29 -41.44 15.56 -16.33
CA GLN A 29 -41.25 16.41 -15.16
C GLN A 29 -40.36 15.69 -14.15
N VAL A 30 -39.30 16.36 -13.70
CA VAL A 30 -38.44 15.91 -12.62
C VAL A 30 -39.24 15.98 -11.32
N THR A 31 -39.33 14.87 -10.60
CA THR A 31 -40.09 14.78 -9.34
C THR A 31 -39.20 14.80 -8.11
N LYS A 32 -37.98 14.28 -8.23
CA LYS A 32 -36.98 14.29 -7.15
C LYS A 32 -35.60 14.12 -7.73
N VAL A 33 -34.63 14.89 -7.25
CA VAL A 33 -33.22 14.73 -7.61
C VAL A 33 -32.50 13.99 -6.48
N PHE A 34 -31.70 12.98 -6.82
CA PHE A 34 -31.01 12.11 -5.86
C PHE A 34 -29.51 12.38 -5.76
N VAL A 35 -28.98 13.28 -6.59
CA VAL A 35 -27.56 13.57 -6.71
C VAL A 35 -27.25 15.03 -6.38
N ARG A 36 -25.99 15.32 -6.07
CA ARG A 36 -25.48 16.68 -5.80
C ARG A 36 -24.14 16.95 -6.50
N GLU A 37 -23.77 18.21 -6.64
CA GLU A 37 -22.44 18.59 -7.12
C GLU A 37 -21.35 17.99 -6.23
N ASN A 38 -20.21 17.66 -6.84
CA ASN A 38 -19.08 16.93 -6.25
C ASN A 38 -19.40 15.49 -5.82
N GLN A 39 -20.60 14.98 -6.09
CA GLN A 39 -20.92 13.57 -5.87
C GLN A 39 -20.31 12.70 -6.96
N ARG A 40 -19.80 11.55 -6.55
CA ARG A 40 -19.39 10.49 -7.45
C ARG A 40 -20.59 9.71 -8.00
N LEU A 41 -20.57 9.45 -9.30
CA LEU A 41 -21.53 8.60 -9.98
C LEU A 41 -20.87 7.31 -10.46
N THR A 42 -21.58 6.23 -10.21
CA THR A 42 -21.34 4.90 -10.76
C THR A 42 -22.43 4.56 -11.78
N LYS A 43 -22.23 3.47 -12.51
CA LYS A 43 -23.22 2.99 -13.47
C LYS A 43 -24.47 2.52 -12.72
N ASN A 44 -25.63 2.93 -13.21
CA ASN A 44 -26.96 2.66 -12.66
C ASN A 44 -27.34 3.43 -11.39
N ASP A 45 -26.53 4.40 -10.95
CA ASP A 45 -26.96 5.31 -9.89
C ASP A 45 -28.18 6.10 -10.33
N SER A 46 -29.17 6.22 -9.45
CA SER A 46 -30.35 7.01 -9.73
C SER A 46 -29.99 8.49 -9.67
N ILE A 47 -30.16 9.23 -10.77
CA ILE A 47 -29.88 10.66 -10.83
C ILE A 47 -31.11 11.45 -10.38
N PHE A 48 -32.27 11.14 -10.96
CA PHE A 48 -33.55 11.73 -10.59
C PHE A 48 -34.71 10.78 -10.91
N SER A 49 -35.86 11.00 -10.27
CA SER A 49 -37.12 10.38 -10.65
C SER A 49 -37.95 11.33 -11.50
N MET A 50 -38.73 10.78 -12.43
CA MET A 50 -39.48 11.54 -13.40
C MET A 50 -40.85 10.95 -13.68
N VAL A 51 -41.78 11.79 -14.14
CA VAL A 51 -43.11 11.40 -14.62
C VAL A 51 -43.32 12.00 -16.00
N ASP A 52 -43.99 11.27 -16.89
CA ASP A 52 -44.34 11.79 -18.21
C ASP A 52 -45.33 12.95 -18.07
N THR A 53 -45.04 14.09 -18.69
CA THR A 53 -45.92 15.27 -18.65
C THR A 53 -47.28 15.03 -19.31
N HIS A 54 -47.38 14.07 -20.22
CA HIS A 54 -48.64 13.67 -20.85
C HIS A 54 -49.43 12.63 -20.03
N ASN A 55 -48.81 12.04 -18.99
CA ASN A 55 -49.47 11.11 -18.08
C ASN A 55 -49.03 11.37 -16.63
N PRO A 56 -49.52 12.46 -15.99
CA PRO A 56 -49.09 12.88 -14.66
C PRO A 56 -49.41 11.89 -13.53
N ASP A 57 -50.46 11.07 -13.69
CA ASP A 57 -50.83 9.99 -12.77
C ASP A 57 -50.09 8.68 -13.04
N GLY A 58 -49.16 8.70 -14.01
CA GLY A 58 -48.36 7.57 -14.41
C GLY A 58 -47.34 7.12 -13.36
N LYS A 59 -46.75 5.94 -13.59
CA LYS A 59 -45.70 5.40 -12.73
C LYS A 59 -44.45 6.30 -12.78
N LYS A 60 -43.91 6.62 -11.61
CA LYS A 60 -42.61 7.29 -11.50
C LYS A 60 -41.50 6.39 -12.06
N GLU A 61 -40.73 6.94 -13.00
CA GLU A 61 -39.56 6.29 -13.59
C GLU A 61 -38.27 6.88 -13.01
N LEU A 62 -37.19 6.10 -13.02
CA LEU A 62 -35.86 6.56 -12.60
C LEU A 62 -35.00 6.81 -13.83
N PHE A 63 -34.34 7.97 -13.86
CA PHE A 63 -33.27 8.24 -14.80
C PHE A 63 -31.95 7.79 -14.17
N LEU A 64 -31.32 6.77 -14.76
CA LEU A 64 -30.12 6.14 -14.22
C LEU A 64 -28.87 6.68 -14.91
N SER A 65 -27.79 6.78 -14.14
CA SER A 65 -26.47 7.16 -14.62
C SER A 65 -25.89 6.09 -15.54
N SER A 66 -25.42 6.50 -16.71
CA SER A 66 -24.58 5.69 -17.59
C SER A 66 -23.08 5.99 -17.44
N ILE A 67 -22.72 6.91 -16.55
CA ILE A 67 -21.36 7.46 -16.44
C ILE A 67 -20.63 6.91 -15.21
N LEU A 68 -19.31 6.93 -15.30
CA LEU A 68 -18.39 6.67 -14.20
C LEU A 68 -17.55 7.94 -14.01
N GLY A 69 -17.79 8.71 -12.95
CA GLY A 69 -17.16 10.03 -12.82
C GLY A 69 -17.67 10.85 -11.65
N THR A 70 -17.23 12.10 -11.57
CA THR A 70 -17.62 13.04 -10.53
C THR A 70 -18.42 14.18 -11.15
N ILE A 71 -19.57 14.50 -10.55
CA ILE A 71 -20.42 15.62 -11.00
C ILE A 71 -19.69 16.93 -10.66
N THR A 72 -19.36 17.71 -11.68
CA THR A 72 -18.77 19.05 -11.48
C THR A 72 -19.85 20.11 -11.35
N LYS A 73 -20.98 19.95 -12.06
CA LYS A 73 -22.08 20.89 -12.02
C LYS A 73 -23.41 20.24 -12.32
N LEU A 74 -24.47 20.63 -11.61
CA LEU A 74 -25.82 20.09 -11.78
C LEU A 74 -26.75 21.16 -12.34
N TYR A 75 -27.50 20.84 -13.40
CA TYR A 75 -28.36 21.79 -14.12
C TYR A 75 -29.86 21.57 -13.93
N ILE A 76 -30.24 20.56 -13.14
CA ILE A 76 -31.63 20.18 -12.92
C ILE A 76 -32.07 20.41 -11.48
N HIS A 77 -33.32 20.80 -11.31
CA HIS A 77 -34.00 20.97 -10.05
C HIS A 77 -35.31 20.17 -10.03
N GLU A 78 -35.86 19.98 -8.83
CA GLU A 78 -37.20 19.40 -8.70
C GLU A 78 -38.22 20.27 -9.43
N TRP A 79 -39.18 19.61 -10.10
CA TRP A 79 -40.25 20.21 -10.89
C TRP A 79 -39.86 20.76 -12.27
N ASP A 80 -38.59 20.68 -12.65
CA ASP A 80 -38.13 21.02 -13.99
C ASP A 80 -38.76 20.12 -15.06
N ILE A 81 -38.99 20.67 -16.25
CA ILE A 81 -39.46 19.93 -17.42
C ILE A 81 -38.28 19.70 -18.36
N LEU A 82 -37.97 18.42 -18.61
CA LEU A 82 -36.89 18.01 -19.50
C LEU A 82 -37.44 17.47 -20.81
N SER A 83 -36.79 17.88 -21.90
CA SER A 83 -37.02 17.39 -23.26
C SER A 83 -35.74 16.80 -23.83
N TYR A 84 -35.84 16.06 -24.94
CA TYR A 84 -34.67 15.50 -25.61
C TYR A 84 -33.58 16.57 -25.82
N GLY A 85 -32.36 16.28 -25.36
CA GLY A 85 -31.19 17.16 -25.45
C GLY A 85 -31.01 18.14 -24.27
N SER A 86 -31.95 18.25 -23.33
CA SER A 86 -31.78 19.05 -22.11
C SER A 86 -30.53 18.63 -21.35
N ILE A 87 -29.72 19.60 -20.92
CA ILE A 87 -28.50 19.32 -20.14
C ILE A 87 -28.91 18.95 -18.71
N ILE A 88 -28.40 17.82 -18.23
CA ILE A 88 -28.67 17.32 -16.88
C ILE A 88 -27.55 17.77 -15.94
N LEU A 89 -26.30 17.49 -16.30
CA LEU A 89 -25.12 17.73 -15.48
C LEU A 89 -23.86 17.84 -16.34
N GLU A 90 -22.83 18.45 -15.78
CA GLU A 90 -21.44 18.31 -16.19
C GLU A 90 -20.69 17.38 -15.24
N TYR A 91 -19.74 16.61 -15.78
CA TYR A 91 -18.97 15.65 -15.02
C TYR A 91 -17.55 15.51 -15.55
N GLU A 92 -16.65 15.07 -14.69
CA GLU A 92 -15.33 14.58 -15.06
C GLU A 92 -15.33 13.06 -15.05
N GLU A 93 -14.86 12.45 -16.13
CA GLU A 93 -14.76 10.99 -16.21
C GLU A 93 -13.73 10.44 -15.23
N CYS A 94 -14.04 9.28 -14.67
CA CYS A 94 -13.10 8.54 -13.87
C CYS A 94 -11.89 8.13 -14.73
N LEU A 95 -10.68 8.50 -14.29
CA LEU A 95 -9.43 8.16 -14.97
C LEU A 95 -8.94 6.74 -14.63
N HIS A 96 -9.54 6.09 -13.63
CA HIS A 96 -9.20 4.74 -13.17
C HIS A 96 -7.71 4.61 -12.79
N THR A 97 -7.19 5.63 -12.10
CA THR A 97 -5.76 5.74 -11.79
C THR A 97 -5.30 4.77 -10.71
N ILE A 98 -6.21 4.37 -9.80
CA ILE A 98 -5.94 3.43 -8.69
C ILE A 98 -6.90 2.24 -8.79
N THR A 99 -6.35 1.04 -8.65
CA THR A 99 -7.07 -0.22 -8.81
C THR A 99 -6.69 -1.23 -7.74
N PHE A 100 -7.66 -2.02 -7.28
CA PHE A 100 -7.47 -3.14 -6.36
C PHE A 100 -8.19 -4.37 -6.93
N LYS A 101 -7.48 -5.50 -7.09
CA LYS A 101 -8.03 -6.74 -7.70
C LYS A 101 -8.79 -6.48 -9.03
N ASN A 102 -8.28 -5.57 -9.86
CA ASN A 102 -8.87 -5.11 -11.14
C ASN A 102 -10.15 -4.26 -11.04
N LEU A 103 -10.57 -3.89 -9.84
CA LEU A 103 -11.61 -2.90 -9.61
C LEU A 103 -10.96 -1.53 -9.45
N CYS A 104 -11.51 -0.51 -10.07
CA CYS A 104 -11.10 0.86 -9.80
C CYS A 104 -11.49 1.22 -8.36
N CYS A 105 -10.51 1.60 -7.53
CA CYS A 105 -10.76 2.04 -6.15
C CYS A 105 -11.62 3.30 -6.09
N ASP A 106 -11.58 4.07 -7.17
CA ASP A 106 -12.32 5.30 -7.26
C ASP A 106 -13.79 4.98 -7.61
N CYS A 107 -14.08 4.43 -8.80
CA CYS A 107 -15.47 4.28 -9.28
C CYS A 107 -16.08 2.87 -9.14
N GLY A 108 -15.32 1.89 -8.63
CA GLY A 108 -15.76 0.50 -8.51
C GLY A 108 -15.86 -0.27 -9.83
N ALA A 109 -15.49 0.35 -10.96
CA ALA A 109 -15.58 -0.30 -12.26
C ALA A 109 -14.58 -1.45 -12.39
N ASN A 110 -15.03 -2.58 -12.93
CA ASN A 110 -14.19 -3.71 -13.25
C ASN A 110 -13.48 -3.49 -14.60
N LEU A 111 -12.15 -3.36 -14.56
CA LEU A 111 -11.35 -3.04 -15.74
C LEU A 111 -11.24 -4.19 -16.74
N ASN A 112 -11.45 -5.45 -16.33
CA ASN A 112 -11.43 -6.58 -17.27
C ASN A 112 -12.66 -6.52 -18.20
N GLN A 113 -13.84 -6.20 -17.66
CA GLN A 113 -15.06 -6.02 -18.46
C GLN A 113 -14.99 -4.80 -19.39
N LEU A 114 -14.13 -3.83 -19.10
CA LEU A 114 -13.82 -2.69 -19.96
C LEU A 114 -12.86 -3.09 -21.09
N LYS A 115 -11.84 -3.92 -20.79
CA LYS A 115 -10.90 -4.48 -21.79
C LYS A 115 -11.60 -5.35 -22.83
N ASP A 116 -12.48 -6.26 -22.40
CA ASP A 116 -13.21 -7.17 -23.30
C ASP A 116 -14.07 -6.41 -24.32
N LYS A 117 -14.65 -5.28 -23.91
CA LYS A 117 -15.42 -4.40 -24.81
C LYS A 117 -14.53 -3.71 -25.85
N ILE A 118 -13.32 -3.30 -25.46
CA ILE A 118 -12.36 -2.66 -26.36
C ILE A 118 -11.77 -3.67 -27.36
N GLU A 119 -11.46 -4.89 -26.93
CA GLU A 119 -10.97 -5.96 -27.82
C GLU A 119 -12.04 -6.39 -28.83
N THR A 120 -13.31 -6.41 -28.42
CA THR A 120 -14.45 -6.69 -29.30
C THR A 120 -14.63 -5.58 -30.36
N ILE A 121 -14.38 -4.32 -30.00
CA ILE A 121 -14.45 -3.16 -30.93
C ILE A 121 -13.24 -3.13 -31.88
N SER A 122 -12.05 -3.49 -31.38
CA SER A 122 -10.79 -3.48 -32.15
C SER A 122 -10.70 -4.64 -33.14
N SER A 123 -11.45 -5.72 -32.90
CA SER A 123 -11.49 -6.93 -33.74
C SER A 123 -12.60 -6.91 -34.77
N GLY A 124 -13.01 -5.74 -35.30
CA GLY A 124 -13.68 -5.58 -36.60
C GLY A 124 -14.92 -6.42 -36.95
N ASN A 125 -15.52 -7.16 -36.02
CA ASN A 125 -16.68 -8.03 -36.25
C ASN A 125 -17.74 -7.74 -35.17
N GLY A 126 -18.33 -6.56 -35.26
CA GLY A 126 -19.50 -6.17 -34.47
C GLY A 126 -20.58 -5.66 -35.42
N ILE A 127 -21.69 -6.39 -35.49
CA ILE A 127 -22.92 -6.03 -36.21
C ILE A 127 -23.30 -4.59 -35.88
N SER A 128 -23.54 -3.80 -36.93
CA SER A 128 -24.03 -2.42 -36.83
C SER A 128 -25.33 -2.36 -36.01
N ASP A 129 -25.26 -1.80 -34.81
CA ASP A 129 -26.42 -1.31 -34.07
C ASP A 129 -26.99 -0.09 -34.83
N PRO A 130 -28.30 -0.02 -35.18
CA PRO A 130 -28.85 1.05 -36.01
C PRO A 130 -29.03 2.38 -35.27
N SER A 131 -28.63 2.46 -33.99
CA SER A 131 -28.75 3.67 -33.18
C SER A 131 -27.42 4.43 -33.18
N GLY A 132 -27.28 5.35 -34.14
CA GLY A 132 -26.08 6.17 -34.33
C GLY A 132 -25.81 7.15 -33.19
N ASP A 133 -25.28 6.66 -32.07
CA ASP A 133 -24.71 7.48 -31.01
C ASP A 133 -23.18 7.52 -31.13
N SER A 134 -22.65 8.68 -31.49
CA SER A 134 -21.22 8.94 -31.67
C SER A 134 -20.48 9.13 -30.33
N SER A 135 -20.99 8.57 -29.23
CA SER A 135 -20.36 8.65 -27.91
C SER A 135 -19.17 7.69 -27.75
N LEU A 136 -19.01 6.73 -28.68
CA LEU A 136 -18.04 5.63 -28.59
C LEU A 136 -16.62 5.96 -29.10
N SER A 137 -16.41 7.07 -29.80
CA SER A 137 -15.06 7.49 -30.23
C SER A 137 -14.22 8.07 -29.09
N SER A 138 -14.86 8.42 -27.97
CA SER A 138 -14.21 9.04 -26.81
C SER A 138 -13.61 8.02 -25.83
N LEU A 139 -14.03 6.75 -25.89
CA LEU A 139 -13.54 5.65 -25.05
C LEU A 139 -12.16 5.15 -25.48
N SER A 140 -11.78 5.38 -26.75
CA SER A 140 -10.51 4.90 -27.32
C SER A 140 -9.31 5.79 -26.97
N ALA A 141 -9.52 7.05 -26.56
CA ALA A 141 -8.42 7.99 -26.30
C ALA A 141 -7.96 8.00 -24.83
N THR A 142 -8.85 7.68 -23.89
CA THR A 142 -8.59 7.72 -22.43
C THR A 142 -8.13 6.39 -21.83
N MET A 143 -8.29 5.26 -22.52
CA MET A 143 -7.92 3.95 -21.98
C MET A 143 -6.86 3.26 -22.83
N ARG A 144 -5.64 3.80 -22.81
CA ARG A 144 -4.46 2.97 -23.10
C ARG A 144 -4.45 1.82 -22.07
N PRO A 145 -4.02 0.60 -22.42
CA PRO A 145 -3.84 -0.46 -21.43
C PRO A 145 -2.85 0.06 -20.39
N VAL A 146 -3.38 0.47 -19.24
CA VAL A 146 -2.57 1.01 -18.17
C VAL A 146 -1.71 -0.15 -17.68
N THR A 147 -0.43 -0.12 -18.00
CA THR A 147 0.57 -0.95 -17.35
C THR A 147 0.63 -0.48 -15.91
N THR A 148 -0.18 -1.08 -15.05
CA THR A 148 -0.26 -0.65 -13.65
C THR A 148 0.94 -1.17 -12.87
N VAL A 149 1.50 -0.32 -12.03
CA VAL A 149 2.63 -0.65 -11.13
C VAL A 149 2.07 -0.81 -9.73
N SER A 150 2.55 -1.81 -8.98
CA SER A 150 2.24 -1.93 -7.57
C SER A 150 3.10 -0.94 -6.79
N MET A 151 2.44 -0.04 -6.05
CA MET A 151 3.10 1.01 -5.29
C MET A 151 3.48 0.59 -3.87
N GLU A 152 2.80 -0.42 -3.35
CA GLU A 152 3.03 -0.95 -2.01
C GLU A 152 3.29 -2.45 -2.13
N HIS A 153 4.53 -2.85 -1.87
CA HIS A 153 4.97 -4.24 -2.08
C HIS A 153 4.25 -5.24 -1.19
N THR A 154 3.64 -4.81 -0.09
CA THR A 154 2.82 -5.69 0.76
C THR A 154 1.43 -5.96 0.18
N VAL A 155 0.98 -5.18 -0.82
CA VAL A 155 -0.32 -5.34 -1.48
C VAL A 155 -0.16 -5.29 -3.02
N PRO A 156 0.35 -6.37 -3.65
CA PRO A 156 0.53 -6.45 -5.10
C PRO A 156 -0.75 -6.21 -5.93
N GLU A 157 -1.90 -6.43 -5.32
CA GLU A 157 -3.22 -6.20 -5.90
C GLU A 157 -3.58 -4.72 -6.01
N LEU A 158 -2.95 -3.86 -5.20
CA LEU A 158 -3.06 -2.41 -5.30
C LEU A 158 -2.12 -1.90 -6.38
N ARG A 159 -2.72 -1.34 -7.42
CA ARG A 159 -2.09 -1.07 -8.71
C ARG A 159 -2.48 0.31 -9.16
N ILE A 160 -1.50 1.09 -9.56
CA ILE A 160 -1.73 2.45 -10.00
C ILE A 160 -1.14 2.71 -11.39
N THR A 161 -1.61 3.76 -12.06
CA THR A 161 -1.02 4.21 -13.34
C THR A 161 0.45 4.61 -13.16
N PRO A 162 1.29 4.46 -14.21
CA PRO A 162 2.68 4.93 -14.17
C PRO A 162 2.81 6.43 -13.87
N GLU A 163 1.88 7.25 -14.41
CA GLU A 163 1.84 8.69 -14.21
C GLU A 163 1.60 9.05 -12.74
N GLU A 164 0.65 8.38 -12.09
CA GLU A 164 0.41 8.58 -10.66
C GLU A 164 1.58 8.03 -9.83
N ALA A 165 2.23 6.94 -10.27
CA ALA A 165 3.38 6.36 -9.58
C ALA A 165 4.59 7.29 -9.60
N GLU A 166 4.82 7.95 -10.72
CA GLU A 166 5.83 8.99 -10.86
C GLU A 166 5.54 10.16 -9.93
N LYS A 167 4.29 10.63 -9.87
CA LYS A 167 3.89 11.71 -8.97
C LYS A 167 4.13 11.36 -7.50
N TYR A 168 3.67 10.20 -7.04
CA TYR A 168 3.95 9.73 -5.68
C TYR A 168 5.45 9.61 -5.40
N SER A 169 6.21 9.10 -6.38
CA SER A 169 7.66 8.97 -6.26
C SER A 169 8.37 10.34 -6.17
N ILE A 170 7.90 11.36 -6.89
CA ILE A 170 8.40 12.74 -6.79
C ILE A 170 8.10 13.32 -5.40
N GLU A 171 6.86 13.17 -4.92
CA GLU A 171 6.45 13.68 -3.60
C GLU A 171 7.26 13.03 -2.47
N GLU A 172 7.47 11.72 -2.54
CA GLU A 172 8.28 10.95 -1.61
C GLU A 172 9.76 11.37 -1.64
N ARG A 173 10.32 11.50 -2.84
CA ARG A 173 11.69 12.03 -3.03
C ARG A 173 11.84 13.40 -2.38
N ASP A 174 10.90 14.31 -2.64
CA ASP A 174 10.95 15.66 -2.10
C ASP A 174 10.77 15.67 -0.57
N ARG A 175 9.98 14.75 -0.01
CA ARG A 175 9.87 14.53 1.44
C ARG A 175 11.20 14.09 2.04
N LEU A 176 11.83 13.06 1.49
CA LEU A 176 13.12 12.56 1.96
C LEU A 176 14.21 13.65 1.87
N LEU A 177 14.24 14.43 0.80
CA LEU A 177 15.16 15.57 0.67
C LEU A 177 14.93 16.63 1.74
N ARG A 178 13.67 16.97 2.07
CA ARG A 178 13.34 17.89 3.17
C ARG A 178 13.79 17.34 4.52
N GLU A 179 13.62 16.05 4.75
CA GLU A 179 14.09 15.34 5.95
C GLU A 179 15.60 15.09 5.95
N ARG A 180 16.30 15.38 4.85
CA ARG A 180 17.72 15.07 4.61
C ARG A 180 18.04 13.58 4.74
N LYS A 181 17.14 12.74 4.23
CA LYS A 181 17.24 11.29 4.21
C LYS A 181 17.42 10.73 2.81
N LEU A 182 17.92 9.50 2.75
CA LEU A 182 17.98 8.62 1.58
C LEU A 182 17.17 7.34 1.85
N ASP A 183 16.86 6.56 0.82
CA ASP A 183 16.36 5.19 1.02
C ASP A 183 17.54 4.23 1.22
N LEU A 184 17.41 3.31 2.17
CA LEU A 184 18.34 2.20 2.38
C LEU A 184 17.61 0.88 2.17
N LEU A 185 17.95 0.18 1.09
CA LEU A 185 17.54 -1.20 0.86
C LEU A 185 18.46 -2.13 1.65
N VAL A 186 17.85 -3.02 2.43
CA VAL A 186 18.55 -3.89 3.36
C VAL A 186 18.19 -5.33 3.12
N ASP A 187 19.18 -6.16 2.82
CA ASP A 187 19.01 -7.61 2.81
C ASP A 187 19.00 -8.22 4.23
N LEU A 188 18.48 -9.45 4.37
CA LEU A 188 18.41 -10.17 5.63
C LEU A 188 19.52 -11.20 5.79
N ASP A 189 19.49 -12.28 5.00
CA ASP A 189 20.32 -13.46 5.16
C ASP A 189 21.78 -13.15 4.84
N GLN A 190 22.69 -13.48 5.75
CA GLN A 190 24.11 -13.11 5.70
C GLN A 190 24.40 -11.59 5.64
N THR A 191 23.38 -10.74 5.66
CA THR A 191 23.51 -9.28 5.79
C THR A 191 23.26 -8.82 7.23
N LEU A 192 22.04 -8.94 7.74
CA LEU A 192 21.65 -8.57 9.11
C LEU A 192 21.56 -9.76 10.06
N LEU A 193 21.41 -10.98 9.54
CA LEU A 193 21.20 -12.18 10.32
C LEU A 193 21.76 -13.40 9.61
N HIS A 194 21.80 -14.53 10.30
CA HIS A 194 22.09 -15.83 9.71
C HIS A 194 21.09 -16.83 10.26
N THR A 195 20.51 -17.67 9.41
CA THR A 195 19.50 -18.65 9.78
C THR A 195 19.90 -20.06 9.37
N THR A 196 19.54 -21.06 10.19
CA THR A 196 19.67 -22.48 9.89
C THR A 196 18.42 -23.24 10.32
N ASN A 197 18.14 -24.38 9.70
CA ASN A 197 17.12 -25.34 10.13
C ASN A 197 17.71 -26.52 10.92
N SER A 198 19.02 -26.49 11.21
CA SER A 198 19.71 -27.54 11.96
C SER A 198 19.60 -27.30 13.46
N SER A 199 18.96 -28.23 14.17
CA SER A 199 18.84 -28.22 15.64
C SER A 199 20.14 -28.40 16.38
N HIS A 200 21.22 -28.80 15.67
CA HIS A 200 22.55 -28.95 16.26
C HIS A 200 23.04 -27.65 16.91
N TYR A 201 22.63 -26.48 16.42
CA TYR A 201 23.18 -25.21 16.90
C TYR A 201 22.42 -24.57 18.07
N TYR A 202 21.22 -25.05 18.39
CA TYR A 202 20.40 -24.50 19.47
C TYR A 202 21.02 -24.57 20.87
N PRO A 203 21.66 -25.68 21.32
CA PRO A 203 22.11 -25.80 22.70
C PRO A 203 23.37 -24.97 23.01
N TYR A 204 23.97 -24.28 22.04
CA TYR A 204 25.31 -23.71 22.17
C TYR A 204 25.35 -22.19 22.38
N SER A 205 24.25 -21.44 22.26
CA SER A 205 24.27 -19.98 22.42
C SER A 205 22.92 -19.39 22.85
N PRO A 206 22.85 -18.59 23.94
CA PRO A 206 21.60 -18.07 24.49
C PRO A 206 20.93 -16.98 23.65
N ASP A 207 21.66 -16.42 22.68
CA ASP A 207 21.23 -15.35 21.78
C ASP A 207 20.85 -15.86 20.38
N VAL A 208 20.73 -17.18 20.21
CA VAL A 208 20.10 -17.82 19.04
C VAL A 208 18.62 -17.96 19.30
N ILE A 209 17.81 -17.47 18.36
CA ILE A 209 16.36 -17.42 18.45
C ILE A 209 15.77 -18.59 17.67
N ALA A 210 15.03 -19.47 18.35
CA ALA A 210 14.28 -20.56 17.72
C ALA A 210 12.84 -20.15 17.44
N TYR A 211 12.32 -20.51 16.26
CA TYR A 211 10.94 -20.24 15.87
C TYR A 211 10.46 -21.26 14.83
N GLN A 212 9.15 -21.33 14.66
CA GLN A 212 8.49 -22.09 13.60
C GLN A 212 7.75 -21.10 12.71
N LEU A 213 7.88 -21.25 11.40
CA LEU A 213 7.17 -20.38 10.45
C LEU A 213 5.70 -20.78 10.36
N ASN A 214 5.39 -22.06 10.28
CA ASN A 214 4.03 -22.59 10.25
C ASN A 214 3.79 -23.51 11.45
N THR A 215 2.67 -23.31 12.16
CA THR A 215 2.25 -24.12 13.31
C THR A 215 2.00 -25.58 12.95
N GLN A 216 1.76 -25.89 11.67
CA GLN A 216 1.59 -27.24 11.15
C GLN A 216 2.91 -27.91 10.75
N SER A 217 4.00 -27.13 10.59
CA SER A 217 5.31 -27.66 10.23
C SER A 217 6.08 -28.07 11.49
N SER A 218 6.69 -29.25 11.48
CA SER A 218 7.64 -29.66 12.54
C SER A 218 9.01 -28.99 12.38
N GLN A 219 9.24 -28.23 11.31
CA GLN A 219 10.52 -27.61 11.02
C GLN A 219 10.74 -26.39 11.90
N THR A 220 11.80 -26.45 12.71
CA THR A 220 12.25 -25.34 13.55
C THR A 220 13.42 -24.64 12.87
N PHE A 221 13.36 -23.31 12.83
CA PHE A 221 14.43 -22.45 12.36
C PHE A 221 15.14 -21.80 13.54
N TYR A 222 16.43 -21.55 13.35
CA TYR A 222 17.30 -20.95 14.34
C TYR A 222 17.99 -19.76 13.69
N THR A 223 17.75 -18.56 14.21
CA THR A 223 18.32 -17.33 13.69
C THR A 223 19.26 -16.71 14.69
N LYS A 224 20.42 -16.26 14.21
CA LYS A 224 21.34 -15.40 14.94
C LYS A 224 21.38 -14.03 14.28
N LEU A 225 21.03 -12.99 15.03
CA LEU A 225 21.19 -11.61 14.55
C LEU A 225 22.68 -11.22 14.52
N ARG A 226 23.07 -10.45 13.51
CA ARG A 226 24.40 -9.87 13.42
C ARG A 226 24.63 -8.95 14.63
N PRO A 227 25.80 -9.03 15.30
CA PRO A 227 26.07 -8.18 16.45
C PRO A 227 25.90 -6.69 16.10
N GLY A 228 25.17 -5.96 16.95
CA GLY A 228 24.96 -4.51 16.78
C GLY A 228 23.85 -4.10 15.81
N VAL A 229 23.06 -5.02 15.22
CA VAL A 229 22.01 -4.66 14.22
C VAL A 229 21.07 -3.56 14.70
N LYS A 230 20.58 -3.62 15.95
CA LYS A 230 19.66 -2.60 16.48
C LYS A 230 20.34 -1.24 16.63
N GLU A 231 21.58 -1.23 17.11
CA GLU A 231 22.37 0.00 17.24
C GLU A 231 22.68 0.59 15.86
N PHE A 232 23.08 -0.26 14.91
CA PHE A 232 23.32 0.11 13.52
C PHE A 232 22.10 0.78 12.89
N LEU A 233 20.92 0.17 12.97
CA LEU A 233 19.67 0.74 12.43
C LEU A 233 19.29 2.03 13.15
N THR A 234 19.45 2.10 14.47
CA THR A 234 19.17 3.30 15.26
C THR A 234 20.06 4.47 14.84
N ASN A 235 21.35 4.23 14.65
CA ASN A 235 22.31 5.26 14.24
C ASN A 235 22.07 5.76 12.81
N LEU A 236 21.51 4.91 11.94
CA LEU A 236 21.19 5.27 10.56
C LEU A 236 19.80 5.88 10.38
N LEU A 237 18.88 5.68 11.33
CA LEU A 237 17.49 6.16 11.25
C LEU A 237 17.34 7.67 10.96
N PRO A 238 18.20 8.58 11.48
CA PRO A 238 18.13 10.00 11.12
C PRO A 238 18.44 10.30 9.65
N TYR A 239 19.17 9.41 8.98
CA TYR A 239 19.70 9.62 7.62
C TYR A 239 19.03 8.74 6.57
N TYR A 240 18.37 7.68 6.97
CA TYR A 240 17.81 6.70 6.05
C TYR A 240 16.37 6.31 6.40
N GLN A 241 15.59 6.09 5.35
CA GLN A 241 14.36 5.31 5.38
C GLN A 241 14.67 3.87 4.99
N PHE A 242 14.35 2.90 5.85
CA PHE A 242 14.73 1.51 5.62
C PHE A 242 13.66 0.71 4.88
N HIS A 243 14.10 -0.13 3.94
CA HIS A 243 13.28 -1.13 3.27
C HIS A 243 13.99 -2.48 3.34
N ILE A 244 13.27 -3.54 3.70
CA ILE A 244 13.80 -4.90 3.58
C ILE A 244 13.60 -5.38 2.15
N VAL A 245 14.66 -5.91 1.53
CA VAL A 245 14.60 -6.58 0.22
C VAL A 245 15.33 -7.92 0.31
N THR A 246 14.57 -9.00 0.41
CA THR A 246 15.11 -10.34 0.69
C THR A 246 14.58 -11.37 -0.31
N PHE A 247 15.38 -12.42 -0.55
CA PHE A 247 14.89 -13.64 -1.18
C PHE A 247 14.27 -14.63 -0.19
N GLY A 248 14.12 -14.28 1.08
CA GLY A 248 13.24 -15.04 1.97
C GLY A 248 11.78 -14.95 1.55
N GLU A 249 10.99 -15.97 1.83
CA GLU A 249 9.53 -15.93 1.63
C GLU A 249 8.86 -14.93 2.57
N ARG A 250 7.65 -14.48 2.21
CA ARG A 250 6.90 -13.44 2.94
C ARG A 250 6.79 -13.71 4.43
N LEU A 251 6.38 -14.92 4.82
CA LEU A 251 6.23 -15.28 6.23
C LEU A 251 7.55 -15.24 6.99
N TYR A 252 8.64 -15.65 6.34
CA TYR A 252 9.98 -15.54 6.88
C TYR A 252 10.39 -14.07 7.05
N ALA A 253 10.27 -13.26 6.00
CA ALA A 253 10.65 -11.86 5.99
C ALA A 253 9.93 -11.07 7.10
N HIS A 254 8.62 -11.25 7.24
CA HIS A 254 7.84 -10.60 8.31
C HIS A 254 8.22 -11.11 9.71
N THR A 255 8.52 -12.40 9.85
CA THR A 255 8.97 -12.95 11.14
C THR A 255 10.31 -12.33 11.54
N MET A 256 11.28 -12.24 10.61
CA MET A 256 12.60 -11.66 10.87
C MET A 256 12.51 -10.16 11.13
N ALA A 257 11.69 -9.43 10.37
CA ALA A 257 11.42 -8.02 10.61
C ALA A 257 10.86 -7.79 12.02
N LYS A 258 9.94 -8.64 12.49
CA LYS A 258 9.39 -8.56 13.85
C LYS A 258 10.43 -8.83 14.93
N LEU A 259 11.39 -9.73 14.69
CA LEU A 259 12.50 -9.98 15.62
C LEU A 259 13.44 -8.78 15.74
N ILE A 260 13.72 -8.11 14.62
CA ILE A 260 14.61 -6.94 14.56
C ILE A 260 13.90 -5.68 15.08
N ASP A 261 12.67 -5.46 14.64
CA ASP A 261 11.87 -4.25 14.78
C ASP A 261 10.46 -4.53 15.34
N PRO A 262 10.35 -4.95 16.61
CA PRO A 262 9.06 -5.34 17.21
C PRO A 262 8.05 -4.18 17.29
N ASN A 263 8.55 -2.95 17.37
CA ASN A 263 7.74 -1.72 17.47
C ASN A 263 7.45 -1.09 16.11
N LYS A 264 7.95 -1.68 15.01
CA LYS A 264 7.80 -1.17 13.64
C LYS A 264 8.35 0.25 13.43
N THR A 265 9.43 0.59 14.13
CA THR A 265 10.10 1.89 14.06
C THR A 265 10.96 2.03 12.80
N PHE A 266 11.60 0.95 12.36
CA PHE A 266 12.57 0.96 11.26
C PHE A 266 11.94 0.66 9.90
N PHE A 267 11.20 -0.44 9.79
CA PHE A 267 10.74 -0.96 8.49
C PHE A 267 9.26 -0.72 8.25
N TYR A 268 8.44 -0.67 9.31
CA TYR A 268 6.98 -0.55 9.22
C TYR A 268 6.33 -1.59 8.30
N HIS A 269 5.92 -1.23 7.08
CA HIS A 269 5.42 -2.14 6.03
C HIS A 269 6.35 -2.27 4.82
N ARG A 270 7.53 -1.62 4.83
CA ARG A 270 8.47 -1.58 3.69
C ARG A 270 9.30 -2.88 3.62
N ILE A 271 8.65 -3.97 3.23
CA ILE A 271 9.24 -5.30 3.13
C ILE A 271 8.89 -5.89 1.75
N LEU A 272 9.93 -6.22 0.99
CA LEU A 272 9.85 -6.91 -0.29
C LEU A 272 10.49 -8.29 -0.12
N SER A 273 9.68 -9.34 -0.25
CA SER A 273 10.09 -10.73 -0.11
C SER A 273 10.17 -11.42 -1.48
N ARG A 274 10.63 -12.68 -1.51
CA ARG A 274 10.66 -13.48 -2.74
C ARG A 274 9.31 -13.53 -3.46
N ASN A 275 8.21 -13.52 -2.70
CA ASN A 275 6.87 -13.63 -3.25
C ASN A 275 6.48 -12.41 -4.11
N GLU A 276 7.10 -11.25 -3.91
CA GLU A 276 6.85 -10.04 -4.68
C GLU A 276 8.01 -9.63 -5.59
N CYS A 277 9.14 -10.34 -5.53
CA CYS A 277 10.23 -10.15 -6.48
C CYS A 277 9.75 -10.49 -7.90
N PHE A 278 9.92 -9.55 -8.84
CA PHE A 278 9.62 -9.82 -10.27
C PHE A 278 10.54 -10.88 -10.87
N ASP A 279 11.79 -10.95 -10.39
CA ASP A 279 12.78 -11.92 -10.82
C ASP A 279 13.25 -12.73 -9.60
N PRO A 280 13.12 -14.07 -9.61
CA PRO A 280 13.50 -14.92 -8.49
C PRO A 280 15.01 -14.99 -8.25
N THR A 281 15.82 -14.50 -9.20
CA THR A 281 17.29 -14.59 -9.19
C THR A 281 17.95 -13.21 -9.05
N ARG A 282 17.23 -12.11 -9.35
CA ARG A 282 17.80 -10.75 -9.39
C ARG A 282 16.89 -9.73 -8.70
N LYS A 283 17.42 -9.08 -7.65
CA LYS A 283 16.73 -8.00 -6.95
C LYS A 283 16.67 -6.71 -7.76
N THR A 284 17.60 -6.49 -8.70
CA THR A 284 17.66 -5.28 -9.56
C THR A 284 16.36 -5.03 -10.32
N ALA A 285 15.62 -6.08 -10.69
CA ALA A 285 14.35 -5.96 -11.43
C ALA A 285 13.30 -5.17 -10.64
N ASN A 286 13.39 -5.13 -9.31
CA ASN A 286 12.44 -4.41 -8.45
C ASN A 286 12.71 -2.91 -8.37
N LEU A 287 13.92 -2.43 -8.70
CA LEU A 287 14.29 -1.02 -8.52
C LEU A 287 13.38 -0.06 -9.29
N GLY A 288 13.00 -0.40 -10.53
CA GLY A 288 12.12 0.44 -11.34
C GLY A 288 10.69 0.53 -10.80
N ALA A 289 10.23 -0.50 -10.07
CA ALA A 289 8.92 -0.47 -9.44
C ALA A 289 8.94 0.24 -8.09
N LEU A 290 9.98 0.00 -7.28
CA LEU A 290 10.21 0.65 -6.00
C LEU A 290 10.46 2.17 -6.18
N PHE A 291 11.24 2.53 -7.19
CA PHE A 291 11.69 3.90 -7.44
C PHE A 291 11.49 4.30 -8.91
N PRO A 292 10.23 4.60 -9.32
CA PRO A 292 9.91 5.00 -10.69
C PRO A 292 10.73 6.19 -11.21
N CYS A 293 11.11 7.13 -10.32
CA CYS A 293 11.94 8.30 -10.67
C CYS A 293 13.45 8.01 -10.72
N GLY A 294 13.87 6.75 -10.55
CA GLY A 294 15.26 6.32 -10.54
C GLY A 294 15.85 6.12 -9.14
N ASP A 295 17.06 5.58 -9.10
CA ASP A 295 17.73 5.06 -7.90
C ASP A 295 18.80 6.01 -7.31
N SER A 296 18.84 7.27 -7.74
CA SER A 296 19.86 8.23 -7.31
C SER A 296 19.85 8.57 -5.81
N MET A 297 18.74 8.28 -5.13
CA MET A 297 18.58 8.46 -3.68
C MET A 297 18.59 7.15 -2.90
N VAL A 298 18.93 6.04 -3.56
CA VAL A 298 18.86 4.70 -2.99
C VAL A 298 20.27 4.21 -2.68
N CYS A 299 20.50 3.78 -1.45
CA CYS A 299 21.67 3.03 -1.02
C CYS A 299 21.26 1.58 -0.77
N ILE A 300 22.14 0.62 -1.05
CA ILE A 300 21.84 -0.81 -0.89
C ILE A 300 22.93 -1.43 -0.02
N ILE A 301 22.53 -2.25 0.95
CA ILE A 301 23.44 -3.15 1.67
C ILE A 301 23.00 -4.60 1.46
N ASP A 302 23.91 -5.39 0.91
CA ASP A 302 23.69 -6.79 0.58
C ASP A 302 25.04 -7.51 0.55
N ASP A 303 25.09 -8.76 0.97
CA ASP A 303 26.30 -9.58 0.91
C ASP A 303 26.55 -10.14 -0.49
N ARG A 304 25.59 -10.02 -1.41
CA ARG A 304 25.68 -10.52 -2.77
C ARG A 304 25.62 -9.41 -3.81
N GLU A 305 26.67 -9.28 -4.61
CA GLU A 305 26.71 -8.28 -5.70
C GLU A 305 25.99 -8.75 -6.98
N ASP A 306 25.99 -10.07 -7.22
CA ASP A 306 25.43 -10.71 -8.41
C ASP A 306 23.92 -10.50 -8.53
N VAL A 307 23.20 -10.60 -7.41
CA VAL A 307 21.73 -10.42 -7.35
C VAL A 307 21.31 -8.97 -7.63
N TRP A 308 22.23 -8.02 -7.46
CA TRP A 308 22.03 -6.60 -7.76
C TRP A 308 22.66 -6.17 -9.09
N ASN A 309 23.18 -7.11 -9.89
CA ASN A 309 23.87 -6.81 -11.14
C ASN A 309 25.02 -5.80 -10.96
N TYR A 310 25.73 -5.88 -9.83
CA TYR A 310 26.84 -4.97 -9.51
C TYR A 310 26.43 -3.49 -9.56
N ALA A 311 25.25 -3.18 -9.02
CA ALA A 311 24.72 -1.82 -8.96
C ALA A 311 25.71 -0.86 -8.25
N LYS A 312 25.86 0.36 -8.77
CA LYS A 312 26.88 1.31 -8.27
C LYS A 312 26.60 1.84 -6.87
N ASN A 313 25.34 1.79 -6.45
CA ASN A 313 24.86 2.19 -5.14
C ASN A 313 24.82 1.04 -4.12
N LEU A 314 25.35 -0.14 -4.49
CA LEU A 314 25.54 -1.25 -3.58
C LEU A 314 26.81 -1.06 -2.75
N VAL A 315 26.63 -1.10 -1.43
CA VAL A 315 27.70 -1.31 -0.47
C VAL A 315 27.74 -2.80 -0.15
N HIS A 316 28.64 -3.52 -0.82
CA HIS A 316 28.85 -4.93 -0.57
C HIS A 316 29.34 -5.15 0.86
N VAL A 317 28.55 -5.86 1.66
CA VAL A 317 28.91 -6.18 3.04
C VAL A 317 29.57 -7.55 3.11
N LYS A 318 30.47 -7.74 4.07
CA LYS A 318 31.02 -9.07 4.34
C LYS A 318 29.87 -10.00 4.79
N PRO A 319 29.71 -11.20 4.17
CA PRO A 319 28.72 -12.18 4.58
C PRO A 319 28.85 -12.52 6.06
N TYR A 320 27.71 -12.51 6.77
CA TYR A 320 27.61 -12.81 8.18
C TYR A 320 27.40 -14.31 8.40
N VAL A 321 28.50 -15.02 8.64
CA VAL A 321 28.49 -16.48 8.85
C VAL A 321 28.72 -16.80 10.32
N TRP A 322 27.64 -16.94 11.10
CA TRP A 322 27.70 -17.46 12.48
C TRP A 322 27.64 -18.99 12.57
N PHE A 323 26.62 -19.62 11.97
CA PHE A 323 26.54 -21.08 11.84
C PHE A 323 27.59 -21.57 10.84
N LYS A 324 28.57 -22.34 11.31
CA LYS A 324 29.62 -22.87 10.42
C LYS A 324 29.03 -23.86 9.43
N ASP A 325 29.57 -23.89 8.22
CA ASP A 325 29.13 -24.81 7.15
C ASP A 325 27.65 -24.66 6.73
N VAL A 326 26.99 -23.58 7.14
CA VAL A 326 25.66 -23.18 6.69
C VAL A 326 25.82 -21.97 5.76
N GLY A 327 25.33 -22.10 4.53
CA GLY A 327 25.23 -21.01 3.56
C GLY A 327 23.94 -20.22 3.71
N ASP A 328 23.60 -19.40 2.71
CA ASP A 328 22.30 -18.76 2.67
C ASP A 328 21.20 -19.81 2.38
N ILE A 329 20.28 -20.00 3.33
CA ILE A 329 19.20 -20.99 3.20
C ILE A 329 18.16 -20.58 2.14
N ASN A 330 18.14 -19.30 1.76
CA ASN A 330 17.24 -18.74 0.79
C ASN A 330 17.88 -18.63 -0.61
N ASP A 331 19.14 -18.99 -0.79
CA ASP A 331 19.76 -19.01 -2.11
C ASP A 331 19.26 -20.20 -2.94
N ILE A 332 18.61 -19.91 -4.06
CA ILE A 332 18.12 -20.91 -5.01
C ILE A 332 19.24 -21.67 -5.75
N HIS A 333 20.47 -21.13 -5.74
CA HIS A 333 21.63 -21.73 -6.39
C HIS A 333 22.45 -22.62 -5.46
N LEU A 334 22.16 -22.62 -4.16
CA LEU A 334 22.79 -23.53 -3.21
C LEU A 334 22.00 -24.86 -3.16
N PRO A 335 22.68 -26.02 -3.21
CA PRO A 335 22.00 -27.30 -3.06
C PRO A 335 21.34 -27.36 -1.69
N SER A 336 20.01 -27.52 -1.66
CA SER A 336 19.30 -27.74 -0.41
C SER A 336 19.90 -28.95 0.30
N PRO A 337 20.12 -28.90 1.63
CA PRO A 337 20.58 -30.08 2.36
C PRO A 337 19.62 -31.24 2.10
N PRO A 338 20.12 -32.48 1.97
CA PRO A 338 19.31 -33.63 1.59
C PRO A 338 18.14 -33.78 2.55
N ILE A 339 16.92 -33.71 1.99
CA ILE A 339 15.68 -34.01 2.71
C ILE A 339 15.78 -35.47 3.16
N PRO A 340 15.68 -35.78 4.48
CA PRO A 340 15.57 -37.15 4.93
C PRO A 340 14.35 -37.80 4.27
N SER A 341 14.59 -38.87 3.52
CA SER A 341 13.55 -39.62 2.83
C SER A 341 12.63 -40.28 3.85
N GLU A 342 11.50 -39.66 4.18
CA GLU A 342 10.29 -40.40 4.54
C GLU A 342 9.01 -39.53 4.44
N GLN A 343 8.05 -40.08 3.70
CA GLN A 343 6.62 -39.74 3.60
C GLN A 343 6.23 -38.56 2.69
N LEU A 344 5.97 -38.92 1.43
CA LEU A 344 5.08 -38.18 0.52
C LEU A 344 3.74 -37.93 1.23
N ILE A 345 3.44 -36.66 1.52
CA ILE A 345 2.12 -36.23 1.98
C ILE A 345 1.22 -36.13 0.74
N PRO A 346 -0.02 -36.67 0.75
CA PRO A 346 -0.96 -36.48 -0.36
C PRO A 346 -1.41 -35.00 -0.44
N PRO A 347 -1.87 -34.52 -1.62
CA PRO A 347 -2.36 -33.16 -1.77
C PRO A 347 -3.53 -32.88 -0.82
N ILE A 348 -3.52 -31.68 -0.24
CA ILE A 348 -4.56 -31.13 0.65
C ILE A 348 -5.90 -31.19 -0.08
N SER A 349 -6.97 -31.58 0.61
CA SER A 349 -8.30 -31.63 0.01
C SER A 349 -8.83 -30.22 -0.28
N GLU A 350 -9.58 -30.03 -1.38
CA GLU A 350 -10.16 -28.72 -1.77
C GLU A 350 -10.92 -28.05 -0.60
N LYS A 351 -11.53 -28.86 0.26
CA LYS A 351 -12.25 -28.40 1.45
C LYS A 351 -11.34 -27.79 2.53
N GLU A 352 -10.16 -28.35 2.75
CA GLU A 352 -9.19 -27.82 3.71
C GLU A 352 -8.47 -26.57 3.17
N PHE A 353 -8.39 -26.40 1.85
CA PHE A 353 -7.88 -25.18 1.22
C PHE A 353 -8.89 -24.02 1.33
N GLU A 354 -10.18 -24.30 1.13
CA GLU A 354 -11.27 -23.32 1.29
C GLU A 354 -11.42 -22.85 2.74
N GLU A 355 -11.34 -23.76 3.72
CA GLU A 355 -11.40 -23.41 5.17
C GLU A 355 -10.22 -22.53 5.62
N GLN A 356 -9.04 -22.72 5.01
CA GLN A 356 -7.85 -21.90 5.29
C GLN A 356 -7.92 -20.51 4.62
N LEU A 357 -8.61 -20.39 3.49
CA LEU A 357 -8.89 -19.12 2.83
C LEU A 357 -9.91 -18.28 3.61
N GLU A 358 -11.03 -18.88 4.04
CA GLU A 358 -12.09 -18.19 4.82
C GLU A 358 -11.57 -17.70 6.18
N ASN A 359 -10.73 -18.49 6.86
CA ASN A 359 -10.10 -18.06 8.11
C ASN A 359 -9.04 -16.95 7.91
N SER A 360 -8.48 -16.82 6.70
CA SER A 360 -7.58 -15.71 6.37
C SER A 360 -8.34 -14.43 6.04
N GLU A 361 -9.49 -14.52 5.37
CA GLU A 361 -10.32 -13.35 4.99
C GLU A 361 -10.98 -12.70 6.22
N HIS A 362 -11.44 -13.50 7.19
CA HIS A 362 -12.03 -12.97 8.43
C HIS A 362 -11.05 -12.17 9.31
N ILE A 363 -9.76 -12.49 9.27
CA ILE A 363 -8.70 -11.76 9.99
C ILE A 363 -8.33 -10.46 9.25
N VAL A 364 -8.53 -10.42 7.93
CA VAL A 364 -8.25 -9.24 7.09
C VAL A 364 -9.35 -8.20 7.24
N ASP A 365 -10.63 -8.60 7.34
CA ASP A 365 -11.75 -7.66 7.50
C ASP A 365 -11.74 -6.92 8.86
N GLU A 366 -11.49 -7.62 9.98
CA GLU A 366 -11.37 -6.97 11.30
C GLU A 366 -10.14 -6.05 11.40
N ARG A 367 -9.07 -6.33 10.65
CA ARG A 367 -7.89 -5.45 10.56
C ARG A 367 -8.12 -4.26 9.65
N MET A 368 -8.83 -4.42 8.53
CA MET A 368 -9.15 -3.34 7.61
C MET A 368 -10.07 -2.29 8.23
N GLU A 369 -11.04 -2.67 9.06
CA GLU A 369 -11.88 -1.70 9.80
C GLU A 369 -11.06 -0.91 10.84
N MET A 370 -10.10 -1.54 11.51
CA MET A 370 -9.26 -0.89 12.53
C MET A 370 -8.19 0.02 11.90
N ASP A 371 -7.60 -0.37 10.76
CA ASP A 371 -6.62 0.42 10.01
C ASP A 371 -7.27 1.56 9.20
N SER A 372 -8.51 1.40 8.71
CA SER A 372 -9.23 2.48 8.01
C SER A 372 -9.52 3.66 8.95
N ASN A 373 -9.93 3.38 10.19
CA ASN A 373 -10.15 4.42 11.19
C ASN A 373 -8.84 5.13 11.59
N ALA A 374 -7.74 4.39 11.72
CA ALA A 374 -6.42 4.95 12.02
C ALA A 374 -5.80 5.73 10.84
N LEU A 375 -6.16 5.38 9.60
CA LEU A 375 -5.74 6.08 8.38
C LEU A 375 -6.57 7.37 8.16
N ILE A 376 -7.87 7.35 8.45
CA ILE A 376 -8.74 8.54 8.46
C ILE A 376 -8.27 9.55 9.53
N GLU A 377 -7.83 9.07 10.71
CA GLU A 377 -7.22 9.91 11.76
C GLU A 377 -5.85 10.52 11.36
N ARG A 378 -5.17 10.00 10.33
CA ARG A 378 -3.86 10.51 9.86
C ARG A 378 -3.94 11.37 8.61
N THR A 379 -5.07 11.35 7.91
CA THR A 379 -5.28 12.04 6.62
C THR A 379 -6.20 13.26 6.72
N THR A 380 -6.76 13.52 7.90
CA THR A 380 -7.61 14.68 8.18
C THR A 380 -6.88 15.73 9.04
N GLU A 381 -7.15 17.01 8.77
CA GLU A 381 -6.54 18.15 9.48
C GLU A 381 -6.81 18.09 11.01
N GLU A 382 -8.01 17.67 11.43
CA GLU A 382 -8.35 17.44 12.85
C GLU A 382 -7.51 16.32 13.49
N GLY A 383 -7.24 15.26 12.73
CA GLY A 383 -6.41 14.14 13.16
C GLY A 383 -4.94 14.52 13.39
N TYR A 384 -4.39 15.37 12.53
CA TYR A 384 -3.05 15.93 12.67
C TYR A 384 -2.92 16.83 13.92
N GLN A 385 -3.90 17.70 14.17
CA GLN A 385 -3.91 18.57 15.36
C GLN A 385 -4.07 17.77 16.67
N ASN A 386 -4.89 16.71 16.66
CA ASN A 386 -5.06 15.82 17.81
C ASN A 386 -3.81 14.96 18.09
N ALA A 387 -3.01 14.66 17.07
CA ALA A 387 -1.74 13.95 17.22
C ALA A 387 -0.66 14.85 17.84
N ILE A 388 -0.60 16.13 17.45
CA ILE A 388 0.29 17.13 18.05
C ILE A 388 -0.07 17.33 19.53
N HIS A 389 -1.35 17.52 19.85
CA HIS A 389 -1.79 17.74 21.23
C HIS A 389 -1.52 16.51 22.14
N ARG A 390 -1.64 15.29 21.61
CA ARG A 390 -1.24 14.04 22.31
C ARG A 390 0.28 13.88 22.45
N GLY A 391 1.07 14.49 21.58
CA GLY A 391 2.54 14.55 21.69
C GLY A 391 3.01 15.56 22.73
N GLU A 392 2.34 16.71 22.83
CA GLU A 392 2.62 17.75 23.81
C GLU A 392 2.23 17.32 25.24
N LYS A 393 1.08 16.65 25.40
CA LYS A 393 0.66 16.07 26.69
C LYS A 393 1.63 15.00 27.19
N ARG A 394 2.14 14.15 26.28
CA ARG A 394 3.15 13.12 26.60
C ARG A 394 4.52 13.71 26.95
N LYS A 395 4.90 14.88 26.42
CA LYS A 395 6.10 15.59 26.88
C LYS A 395 5.92 16.19 28.28
N PHE A 396 4.75 16.78 28.55
CA PHE A 396 4.44 17.40 29.84
C PHE A 396 4.36 16.36 30.99
N ASP A 397 3.80 15.18 30.73
CA ASP A 397 3.71 14.09 31.71
C ASP A 397 5.08 13.44 31.97
N ASN A 398 5.98 13.42 30.98
CA ASN A 398 7.31 12.84 31.12
C ASN A 398 8.26 13.74 31.92
N ASP A 399 8.19 15.07 31.72
CA ASP A 399 8.98 16.05 32.46
C ASP A 399 8.59 16.15 33.95
N ASN A 400 7.33 15.82 34.30
CA ASN A 400 6.89 15.75 35.71
C ASN A 400 7.32 14.46 36.42
N SER A 401 7.46 13.33 35.71
CA SER A 401 7.85 12.04 36.31
C SER A 401 9.33 11.93 36.69
N THR A 402 10.18 12.82 36.16
CA THR A 402 11.61 12.88 36.49
C THR A 402 11.93 13.56 37.81
N ASN A 403 11.00 14.33 38.40
CA ASN A 403 11.23 15.02 39.68
C ASN A 403 10.85 14.19 40.93
N GLU A 404 9.98 13.18 40.81
CA GLU A 404 9.60 12.35 41.97
C GLU A 404 10.66 11.27 42.31
N ASN A 405 11.51 10.89 41.35
CA ASN A 405 12.53 9.85 41.54
C ASN A 405 13.80 10.33 42.25
N VAL A 406 13.98 11.64 42.47
CA VAL A 406 15.18 12.18 43.16
C VAL A 406 15.00 12.21 44.69
N GLU A 407 13.77 12.32 45.20
CA GLU A 407 13.50 12.31 46.65
C GLU A 407 13.49 10.89 47.25
N GLU A 408 13.17 9.86 46.45
CA GLU A 408 13.11 8.47 46.92
C GLU A 408 14.52 7.84 47.09
N ASP A 409 15.49 8.26 46.30
CA ASP A 409 16.88 7.78 46.38
C ASP A 409 17.66 8.38 47.57
N GLU A 410 17.34 9.60 48.02
CA GLU A 410 17.92 10.17 49.25
C GLU A 410 17.33 9.56 50.53
N ALA A 411 16.06 9.15 50.52
CA ALA A 411 15.42 8.48 51.65
C ALA A 411 15.98 7.05 51.85
N ASN A 412 16.24 6.31 50.76
CA ASN A 412 16.78 4.96 50.81
C ASN A 412 18.27 4.89 51.20
N LYS A 413 19.03 5.98 50.98
CA LYS A 413 20.43 6.06 51.40
C LYS A 413 20.58 6.27 52.92
N LYS A 414 19.67 7.02 53.54
CA LYS A 414 19.64 7.24 55.01
C LYS A 414 19.18 6.01 55.81
N LEU A 415 18.37 5.14 55.21
CA LEU A 415 17.91 3.89 55.83
C LEU A 415 18.97 2.77 55.81
N LYS A 416 19.95 2.84 54.90
CA LYS A 416 21.06 1.88 54.84
C LYS A 416 22.15 2.17 55.88
N GLU A 417 22.43 3.45 56.17
CA GLU A 417 23.45 3.83 57.16
C GLU A 417 23.01 3.60 58.62
N GLN A 418 21.70 3.42 58.90
CA GLN A 418 21.21 3.09 60.25
C GLN A 418 21.21 1.60 60.58
N ASN A 419 21.25 0.70 59.57
CA ASN A 419 21.19 -0.75 59.80
C ASN A 419 22.57 -1.41 59.95
N ASP A 420 23.65 -0.75 59.55
CA ASP A 420 25.02 -1.28 59.68
C ASP A 420 25.66 -0.99 61.06
N ASN A 421 24.98 -0.28 61.96
CA ASN A 421 25.48 0.05 63.30
C ASN A 421 24.89 -0.79 64.46
N ASN A 422 24.13 -1.85 64.18
CA ASN A 422 23.49 -2.67 65.22
C ASN A 422 23.88 -4.16 65.21
N ASN A 423 24.99 -4.52 64.55
CA ASN A 423 25.59 -5.85 64.66
C ASN A 423 27.09 -5.75 64.95
N GLU A 424 27.43 -5.29 66.16
CA GLU A 424 28.67 -5.65 66.88
C GLU A 424 28.33 -5.92 68.36
#